data_AF-A0A2M7TLX8-F1
#
_entry.id   AF-A0A2M7TLX8-F1
#
_cell.length_a   1.000
_cell.length_b   1.000
_cell.length_c   1.000
_cell.angle_alpha   90.00
_cell.angle_beta   90.00
_cell.angle_gamma   90.00
#
_symmetry.space_group_name_H-M   'P 1'
#
loop_
_entity.id
_entity.type
_entity.pdbx_description
1 polymer ?
#
loop_
_entity_poly.entity_id
_entity_poly.type
_entity_poly.pdbx_seq_one_letter_code
_entity_poly.pdbx_strand_id
1 'polypeptide(L)'
;MLNRTQVMLDEQLKNNLQLIAIVKGISMSQVIRELLTPIAEKESKKTPNKDTLTARKFFDRIGTHAVSGPGDNDYDKYAYDL
;
A
#
# COMPACT_ATOMS: atom_id res chain seq x y z
N MET A 1 12.16 -1.23 12.49
CA MET A 1 11.18 -2.30 12.21
C MET A 1 10.37 -1.87 10.99
N LEU A 2 10.19 -2.74 10.01
CA LEU A 2 9.58 -2.38 8.71
C LEU A 2 8.10 -2.79 8.72
N ASN A 3 7.19 -1.83 8.72
CA ASN A 3 5.75 -2.11 8.67
C ASN A 3 5.38 -2.57 7.25
N ARG A 4 4.74 -3.74 7.15
CA ARG A 4 4.24 -4.32 5.90
C ARG A 4 2.72 -4.25 5.91
N THR A 5 2.14 -3.75 4.83
CA THR A 5 0.69 -3.64 4.64
C THR A 5 0.32 -4.35 3.35
N GLN A 6 -0.72 -5.17 3.40
CA GLN A 6 -1.29 -5.80 2.21
C GLN A 6 -2.37 -4.89 1.64
N VAL A 7 -2.41 -4.77 0.31
CA VAL A 7 -3.39 -3.95 -0.39
C VAL A 7 -3.95 -4.77 -1.54
N MET A 8 -5.28 -4.84 -1.62
CA MET A 8 -5.96 -5.42 -2.75
C MET A 8 -5.95 -4.43 -3.91
N LEU A 9 -5.51 -4.91 -5.08
CA LEU A 9 -5.49 -4.15 -6.31
C LEU A 9 -6.30 -4.90 -7.35
N ASP A 10 -6.95 -4.14 -8.22
CA ASP A 10 -7.50 -4.70 -9.44
C ASP A 10 -6.39 -5.33 -10.30
N GLU A 11 -6.75 -6.38 -11.04
CA GLU A 11 -5.81 -7.20 -11.79
C GLU A 11 -5.11 -6.39 -12.89
N GLN A 12 -5.85 -5.50 -13.54
CA GLN A 12 -5.28 -4.59 -14.54
C GLN A 12 -4.23 -3.65 -13.90
N LEU A 13 -4.52 -3.12 -12.72
CA LEU A 13 -3.61 -2.25 -11.97
C LEU A 13 -2.36 -2.99 -11.51
N LYS A 14 -2.50 -4.23 -11.05
CA LYS A 14 -1.38 -5.11 -10.70
C LYS A 14 -0.46 -5.34 -11.90
N ASN A 15 -1.02 -5.68 -13.06
CA ASN A 15 -0.25 -5.93 -14.28
C ASN A 15 0.51 -4.68 -14.74
N ASN A 16 -0.13 -3.52 -14.70
CA ASN A 16 0.51 -2.25 -15.05
C ASN A 16 1.68 -1.92 -14.11
N LEU A 17 1.51 -2.10 -12.80
CA LEU A 17 2.57 -1.88 -11.82
C LEU A 17 3.75 -2.86 -12.01
N GLN A 18 3.45 -4.11 -12.37
CA GLN A 18 4.47 -5.11 -12.66
C GLN A 18 5.28 -4.76 -13.91
N LEU A 19 4.64 -4.28 -14.97
CA LEU A 19 5.35 -3.81 -16.17
C LEU A 19 6.29 -2.65 -15.85
N ILE A 20 5.82 -1.67 -15.07
CA ILE A 20 6.65 -0.54 -14.63
C ILE A 20 7.85 -1.02 -13.80
N ALA A 21 7.62 -1.98 -12.91
CA ALA A 21 8.67 -2.59 -12.09
C ALA A 21 9.75 -3.27 -12.95
N ILE A 22 9.32 -4.05 -13.96
CA ILE A 22 10.22 -4.72 -14.92
C ILE A 22 11.03 -3.70 -15.70
N VAL A 23 10.39 -2.68 -16.29
CA VAL A 23 11.06 -1.66 -17.10
C VAL A 23 12.11 -0.88 -16.28
N LYS A 24 11.82 -0.60 -15.01
CA LYS A 24 12.74 0.09 -14.11
C LYS A 24 13.78 -0.82 -13.46
N GLY A 25 13.65 -2.14 -13.56
CA GLY A 25 14.52 -3.10 -12.88
C GLY A 25 14.43 -3.05 -11.35
N ILE A 26 13.27 -2.66 -10.80
CA ILE A 26 13.05 -2.53 -9.35
C ILE A 26 11.86 -3.38 -8.89
N SER A 27 11.72 -3.58 -7.57
CA SER A 27 10.57 -4.30 -7.02
C SER A 27 9.28 -3.49 -7.08
N MET A 28 8.14 -4.17 -7.20
CA MET A 28 6.82 -3.53 -7.22
C MET A 28 6.53 -2.73 -5.94
N SER A 29 6.99 -3.21 -4.78
CA SER A 29 6.89 -2.45 -3.51
C SER A 29 7.68 -1.15 -3.52
N GLN A 30 8.79 -1.11 -4.26
CA GLN A 30 9.60 0.10 -4.42
C GLN A 30 8.93 1.09 -5.38
N VAL A 31 8.31 0.61 -6.47
CA VAL A 31 7.46 1.43 -7.35
C VAL A 31 6.34 2.11 -6.54
N ILE A 32 5.62 1.35 -5.73
CA ILE A 32 4.53 1.88 -4.90
C ILE A 32 5.06 2.91 -3.89
N ARG A 33 6.23 2.65 -3.29
CA ARG A 33 6.86 3.59 -2.35
C ARG A 33 7.24 4.90 -3.02
N GLU A 34 7.84 4.85 -4.22
CA GLU A 34 8.17 6.04 -5.01
C GLU A 34 6.91 6.86 -5.34
N LEU A 35 5.80 6.20 -5.67
CA LEU A 35 4.53 6.87 -5.99
C LEU A 35 3.87 7.50 -4.76
N LEU A 36 3.90 6.83 -3.61
CA LEU A 36 3.22 7.28 -2.39
C LEU A 36 4.02 8.33 -1.60
N THR A 37 5.35 8.33 -1.68
CA THR A 37 6.22 9.28 -0.96
C THR A 37 5.84 10.75 -1.21
N PRO A 38 5.76 11.24 -2.47
CA PRO A 38 5.43 12.64 -2.73
C PRO A 38 3.99 13.00 -2.33
N ILE A 39 3.06 12.03 -2.39
CA ILE A 39 1.68 12.21 -1.94
C ILE A 39 1.62 12.40 -0.42
N ALA A 40 2.33 11.54 0.33
CA ALA A 40 2.43 11.64 1.78
C ALA A 40 3.10 12.96 2.21
N GLU A 41 4.14 13.40 1.49
CA GLU A 41 4.79 14.70 1.73
C GLU A 41 3.85 15.88 1.45
N LYS A 42 3.03 15.80 0.40
CA LYS A 42 2.05 16.85 0.08
C LYS A 42 0.93 16.93 1.11
N GLU A 43 0.42 15.79 1.56
CA GLU A 43 -0.65 15.74 2.57
C GLU A 43 -0.15 16.18 3.95
N SER A 44 1.08 15.81 4.34
CA SER A 44 1.67 16.27 5.61
C SER A 44 1.84 17.80 5.68
N LYS A 45 2.09 18.47 4.54
CA LYS A 45 2.17 19.94 4.46
C LYS A 45 0.83 20.66 4.57
N LYS A 46 -0.30 19.99 4.30
CA LYS A 46 -1.64 20.60 4.35
C LYS A 46 -2.26 20.61 5.75
N THR A 47 -1.78 19.79 6.67
CA THR A 47 -2.23 19.77 8.06
C THR A 47 -1.37 20.70 8.93
N PRO A 48 -1.88 21.87 9.36
CA PRO A 48 -1.10 22.82 10.16
C PRO A 48 -1.01 22.44 11.66
N ASN A 49 -1.61 21.33 12.08
CA ASN A 49 -1.55 20.90 13.48
C ASN A 49 -0.27 20.13 13.77
N LYS A 50 0.53 20.70 14.69
CA LYS A 50 1.75 20.19 15.32
C LYS A 50 1.52 18.93 16.16
N ASP A 51 0.92 17.91 15.56
CA ASP A 51 0.81 16.58 16.17
C ASP A 51 1.26 15.52 15.18
N THR A 52 2.51 15.67 14.72
CA THR A 52 3.33 14.62 14.09
C THR A 52 2.48 13.55 13.40
N LEU A 53 1.82 13.94 12.31
CA LEU A 53 1.39 13.01 11.27
C LEU A 53 2.66 12.58 10.52
N THR A 54 3.55 11.93 11.26
CA THR A 54 4.66 11.16 10.71
C THR A 54 4.05 10.24 9.68
N ALA A 55 4.72 10.00 8.54
CA ALA A 55 4.24 9.13 7.46
C ALA A 55 3.59 7.83 7.99
N ARG A 56 4.09 7.31 9.11
CA ARG A 56 3.46 6.24 9.93
C ARG A 56 1.97 6.42 10.21
N LYS A 57 1.50 7.54 10.77
CA LYS A 57 0.07 7.76 11.09
C LYS A 57 -0.81 7.82 9.82
N PHE A 58 -0.24 8.29 8.70
CA PHE A 58 -0.93 8.27 7.41
C PHE A 58 -1.08 6.83 6.89
N PHE A 59 -0.01 6.03 6.94
CA PHE A 59 -0.07 4.61 6.60
C PHE A 59 -0.96 3.81 7.57
N ASP A 60 -0.98 4.16 8.86
CA ASP A 60 -1.86 3.51 9.84
C ASP A 60 -3.33 3.80 9.51
N ARG A 61 -3.69 5.03 9.11
CA ARG A 61 -5.07 5.39 8.68
C ARG A 61 -5.50 4.71 7.38
N ILE A 62 -4.57 4.46 6.46
CA ILE A 62 -4.85 3.65 5.27
C ILE A 62 -4.98 2.17 5.68
N GLY A 63 -4.13 1.70 6.60
CA GLY A 63 -4.15 0.36 7.16
C GLY A 63 -5.43 0.01 7.94
N THR A 64 -6.10 0.98 8.57
CA THR A 64 -7.42 0.72 9.21
C THR A 64 -8.52 0.39 8.21
N HIS A 65 -8.31 0.68 6.92
CA HIS A 65 -9.20 0.29 5.82
C HIS A 65 -8.60 -0.85 4.99
N ALA A 66 -7.42 -1.36 5.37
CA ALA A 66 -6.87 -2.56 4.77
C ALA A 66 -7.69 -3.75 5.27
N VAL A 67 -8.20 -4.53 4.33
CA VAL A 67 -8.92 -5.76 4.60
C VAL A 67 -8.01 -6.64 5.46
N SER A 68 -8.54 -7.15 6.57
CA SER A 68 -7.83 -8.12 7.40
C SER A 68 -7.39 -9.27 6.49
N GLY A 69 -6.09 -9.58 6.46
CA GLY A 69 -5.60 -10.81 5.84
C GLY A 69 -6.34 -12.02 6.41
N PRO A 70 -6.32 -13.17 5.71
CA PRO A 70 -7.37 -14.18 5.77
C PRO A 70 -7.61 -14.64 7.19
N GLY A 71 -8.66 -14.09 7.78
CA GLY A 71 -9.08 -14.29 9.15
C GLY A 71 -10.44 -14.94 9.09
N ASP A 72 -10.44 -16.27 9.17
CA ASP A 72 -11.59 -17.13 9.49
C ASP A 72 -12.87 -16.95 8.64
N ASN A 73 -12.77 -16.51 7.39
CA ASN A 73 -13.90 -16.52 6.47
C ASN A 73 -13.77 -17.68 5.49
N ASP A 74 -14.80 -18.53 5.37
CA ASP A 74 -14.80 -19.74 4.52
C ASP A 74 -14.52 -19.45 3.03
N TYR A 75 -14.66 -18.18 2.61
CA TYR A 75 -14.37 -17.71 1.27
C TYR A 75 -12.88 -17.50 0.97
N ASP A 76 -12.00 -17.39 1.98
CA ASP A 76 -10.55 -17.19 1.79
C ASP A 76 -9.81 -18.47 1.33
N LYS A 77 -10.44 -19.65 1.45
CA LYS A 77 -9.88 -20.90 0.92
C LYS A 77 -9.72 -20.91 -0.60
N TYR A 78 -10.51 -20.12 -1.32
CA TYR A 78 -10.54 -20.13 -2.79
C TYR A 78 -9.65 -19.07 -3.44
N ALA A 79 -9.07 -18.15 -2.65
CA ALA A 79 -8.24 -17.07 -3.19
C ALA A 79 -6.80 -17.50 -3.53
N TYR A 80 -6.38 -18.70 -3.10
CA TYR A 80 -5.01 -19.20 -3.25
C TYR A 80 -4.89 -20.49 -4.08
N ASP A 81 -5.94 -20.88 -4.81
CA ASP A 81 -5.92 -22.08 -5.67
C ASP A 81 -5.99 -21.73 -7.18
N LEU A 82 -5.18 -20.75 -7.60
CA LEU A 82 -4.90 -20.40 -9.01
C LEU A 82 -3.41 -20.09 -9.21
#